data_AF-A0A6P7H9P7-F1
#
_entry.id   AF-A0A6P7H9P7-F1
#
_cell.length_a   1.000
_cell.length_b   1.000
_cell.length_c   1.000
_cell.angle_alpha   90.00
_cell.angle_beta   90.00
_cell.angle_gamma   90.00
#
_symmetry.space_group_name_H-M   'P 1'
#
loop_
_entity.id
_entity.type
_entity.pdbx_description
1 polymer ?
#
loop_
_entity_poly.entity_id
_entity_poly.type
_entity_poly.pdbx_seq_one_letter_code
_entity_poly.pdbx_strand_id
1 'polypeptide(L)'
;MTDNDQTMSNDNATPYEGNDHPIIARVGIKAPEFWRKEPELWFLRLEAQFRQAKITSDNCKFDHTAASLNSDILIEVADIVKNPTAGNSYTQLKARLLERYGISSDERIHRLMELTLGDLKPTQLLHRMQALATDSISTQILKNFWLDRLPPSVRSVISVLDGDLEELAKKADKYLRCSSFPVMSVTESPTLDKAVAALNDQVSALSNRLAVAEERQQIQMVKSAKSSSDEQCYYHRRFGAQVGIFPSNFVAHQEPSQDFSDHYNNIIADIDPVKIDFSELDLEEVIGIGGFGKVYRGIWKNREVAVKAARQDADADAMVTLENVIKEAKLFCLLCHENIVSLEGVCLQEPNLCLVLEYCRGGSLNRILAGRKIRPGVLVDWAVQIARGMDYLHCRAPISLIHRDLKSSN
;
A
#
# COMPACT_ATOMS: atom_id res chain seq x y z
N MET A 1 -96.65 -32.61 2.80
CA MET A 1 -97.53 -31.60 3.42
C MET A 1 -96.62 -30.82 4.36
N THR A 2 -95.97 -29.76 3.87
CA THR A 2 -96.48 -28.38 3.88
C THR A 2 -97.03 -28.00 5.25
N ASP A 3 -96.35 -27.08 5.94
CA ASP A 3 -96.81 -25.72 6.23
C ASP A 3 -95.67 -24.99 6.99
N ASN A 4 -95.08 -23.89 6.50
CA ASN A 4 -95.55 -22.48 6.54
C ASN A 4 -96.01 -22.06 7.96
N ASP A 5 -95.67 -20.91 8.56
CA ASP A 5 -95.18 -19.60 8.10
C ASP A 5 -94.55 -18.90 9.34
N GLN A 6 -93.41 -18.21 9.22
CA GLN A 6 -93.26 -16.74 9.12
C GLN A 6 -93.91 -15.88 10.22
N THR A 7 -93.07 -15.06 10.88
CA THR A 7 -93.23 -13.62 11.24
C THR A 7 -91.94 -13.20 11.98
N MET A 8 -90.97 -12.53 11.34
CA MET A 8 -90.81 -11.07 11.12
C MET A 8 -90.90 -10.18 12.37
N SER A 9 -89.75 -9.64 12.80
CA SER A 9 -89.52 -8.20 13.09
C SER A 9 -88.06 -7.91 13.50
N ASN A 10 -87.30 -7.24 12.62
CA ASN A 10 -86.64 -5.93 12.79
C ASN A 10 -86.28 -5.47 14.24
N ASP A 11 -85.14 -4.84 14.58
CA ASP A 11 -84.21 -3.98 13.85
C ASP A 11 -82.90 -3.80 14.66
N ASN A 12 -81.76 -3.75 13.96
CA ASN A 12 -80.62 -2.81 14.13
C ASN A 12 -79.30 -3.44 13.67
N ALA A 13 -79.04 -3.33 12.38
CA ALA A 13 -77.70 -3.44 11.80
C ALA A 13 -77.05 -2.04 11.74
N THR A 14 -75.88 -1.90 12.34
CA THR A 14 -74.89 -0.87 12.00
C THR A 14 -73.55 -1.56 11.67
N PRO A 15 -72.73 -0.98 10.77
CA PRO A 15 -71.73 -1.68 10.00
C PRO A 15 -70.39 -1.74 10.74
N TYR A 16 -69.76 -2.92 10.80
CA TYR A 16 -68.38 -3.03 11.28
C TYR A 16 -67.43 -2.46 10.23
N GLU A 17 -66.77 -1.36 10.61
CA GLU A 17 -65.71 -0.67 9.89
C GLU A 17 -64.54 -1.62 9.55
N GLY A 18 -64.02 -1.46 8.34
CA GLY A 18 -62.86 -2.19 7.84
C GLY A 18 -61.58 -1.77 8.57
N ASN A 19 -60.87 -2.74 9.13
CA ASN A 19 -59.47 -2.58 9.50
C ASN A 19 -58.57 -2.93 8.30
N ASP A 20 -58.43 -1.97 7.38
CA ASP A 20 -57.29 -1.90 6.47
C ASP A 20 -56.04 -1.57 7.28
N HIS A 21 -55.38 -2.58 7.84
CA HIS A 21 -54.01 -2.42 8.29
C HIS A 21 -53.10 -2.30 7.06
N PRO A 22 -52.36 -1.18 6.88
CA PRO A 22 -51.48 -1.04 5.75
C PRO A 22 -50.38 -2.10 5.87
N ILE A 23 -50.24 -2.92 4.84
CA ILE A 23 -49.11 -3.84 4.68
C ILE A 23 -47.86 -2.96 4.56
N ILE A 24 -47.14 -2.76 5.67
CA ILE A 24 -45.86 -2.07 5.68
C ILE A 24 -44.87 -2.99 4.98
N ALA A 25 -44.56 -2.70 3.71
CA ALA A 25 -43.48 -3.34 3.00
C ALA A 25 -42.18 -3.13 3.80
N ARG A 26 -41.66 -4.20 4.43
CA ARG A 26 -40.37 -4.18 5.13
C ARG A 26 -39.27 -3.86 4.11
N VAL A 27 -38.81 -2.61 4.10
CA VAL A 27 -37.62 -2.23 3.33
C VAL A 27 -36.40 -2.75 4.08
N GLY A 28 -35.90 -3.92 3.70
CA GLY A 28 -34.70 -4.50 4.27
C GLY A 28 -33.45 -3.76 3.77
N ILE A 29 -32.90 -2.85 4.59
CA ILE A 29 -31.57 -2.30 4.33
C ILE A 29 -30.53 -3.21 4.97
N LYS A 30 -29.62 -3.78 4.17
CA LYS A 30 -28.42 -4.43 4.68
C LYS A 30 -27.38 -3.35 5.00
N ALA A 31 -27.39 -2.88 6.25
CA ALA A 31 -26.44 -1.88 6.73
C ALA A 31 -25.00 -2.47 6.72
N PRO A 32 -23.99 -1.72 6.26
CA PRO A 32 -22.59 -2.15 6.30
C PRO A 32 -22.05 -2.16 7.74
N GLU A 33 -21.12 -3.06 8.03
CA GLU A 33 -20.41 -3.08 9.32
C GLU A 33 -19.74 -1.72 9.62
N PHE A 34 -19.77 -1.31 10.89
CA PHE A 34 -19.24 -0.02 11.33
C PHE A 34 -17.73 0.14 11.12
N TRP A 35 -17.31 1.27 10.54
CA TRP A 35 -15.90 1.56 10.27
C TRP A 35 -15.25 2.35 11.42
N ARG A 36 -14.51 1.65 12.30
CA ARG A 36 -13.80 2.27 13.44
C ARG A 36 -12.78 3.34 13.04
N LYS A 37 -12.16 3.22 11.85
CA LYS A 37 -11.11 4.13 11.38
C LYS A 37 -11.64 5.38 10.67
N GLU A 38 -12.84 5.31 10.10
CA GLU A 38 -13.46 6.36 9.29
C GLU A 38 -14.98 6.42 9.54
N PRO A 39 -15.42 6.76 10.78
CA PRO A 39 -16.84 6.72 11.14
C PRO A 39 -17.67 7.77 10.40
N GLU A 40 -17.09 8.91 10.03
CA GLU A 40 -17.76 9.97 9.26
C GLU A 40 -18.24 9.48 7.88
N LEU A 41 -17.35 8.81 7.13
CA LEU A 41 -17.68 8.27 5.80
C LEU A 41 -18.68 7.11 5.89
N TRP A 42 -18.61 6.32 6.96
CA TRP A 42 -19.58 5.28 7.22
C TRP A 42 -20.98 5.85 7.44
N PHE A 43 -21.13 6.90 8.27
CA PHE A 43 -22.41 7.57 8.45
C PHE A 43 -22.93 8.20 7.15
N LEU A 44 -22.06 8.81 6.35
CA LEU A 44 -22.46 9.38 5.05
C LEU A 44 -23.05 8.31 4.12
N ARG A 45 -22.42 7.12 4.08
CA ARG A 45 -22.90 5.97 3.30
C ARG A 45 -24.21 5.42 3.85
N LEU A 46 -24.31 5.25 5.17
CA LEU A 46 -25.53 4.74 5.82
C LEU A 46 -26.72 5.68 5.61
N GLU A 47 -26.50 7.00 5.72
CA GLU A 47 -27.52 8.02 5.48
C GLU A 47 -27.94 8.11 4.00
N ALA A 48 -27.03 7.82 3.06
CA ALA A 48 -27.39 7.65 1.66
C ALA A 48 -28.33 6.43 1.46
N GLN A 49 -28.08 5.33 2.15
CA GLN A 49 -28.98 4.15 2.12
C GLN A 49 -30.33 4.44 2.75
N PHE A 50 -30.39 5.16 3.87
CA PHE A 50 -31.66 5.61 4.46
C PHE A 50 -32.47 6.49 3.50
N ARG A 51 -31.81 7.41 2.79
CA ARG A 51 -32.46 8.24 1.75
C ARG A 51 -33.00 7.40 0.60
N GLN A 52 -32.22 6.43 0.11
CA GLN A 52 -32.62 5.55 -0.99
C GLN A 52 -33.82 4.66 -0.61
N ALA A 53 -33.85 4.21 0.64
CA ALA A 53 -34.92 3.40 1.22
C ALA A 53 -36.11 4.21 1.76
N LYS A 54 -36.10 5.54 1.60
CA LYS A 54 -37.12 6.47 2.13
C LYS A 54 -37.37 6.33 3.64
N ILE A 55 -36.36 5.94 4.41
CA ILE A 55 -36.45 5.87 5.87
C ILE A 55 -36.29 7.27 6.47
N THR A 56 -37.39 7.81 6.99
CA THR A 56 -37.43 9.15 7.61
C THR A 56 -37.51 9.09 9.13
N SER A 57 -38.04 8.00 9.70
CA SER A 57 -38.19 7.79 11.15
C SER A 57 -36.85 7.66 11.88
N ASP A 58 -36.64 8.47 12.92
CA ASP A 58 -35.44 8.44 13.78
C ASP A 58 -35.24 7.06 14.44
N ASN A 59 -36.33 6.46 14.94
CA ASN A 59 -36.31 5.14 15.56
C ASN A 59 -35.87 4.06 14.56
N CYS A 60 -36.39 4.10 13.32
CA CYS A 60 -35.97 3.14 12.30
C CYS A 60 -34.48 3.29 11.96
N LYS A 61 -33.96 4.53 11.86
CA LYS A 61 -32.54 4.78 11.64
C LYS A 61 -31.70 4.27 12.80
N PHE A 62 -32.14 4.52 14.04
CA PHE A 62 -31.49 4.03 15.25
C PHE A 62 -31.40 2.51 15.27
N ASP A 63 -32.51 1.79 15.01
CA ASP A 63 -32.53 0.33 15.03
C ASP A 63 -31.58 -0.29 13.99
N HIS A 64 -31.55 0.27 12.78
CA HIS A 64 -30.64 -0.19 11.71
C HIS A 64 -29.18 0.15 12.03
N THR A 65 -28.93 1.28 12.67
CA THR A 65 -27.59 1.68 13.10
C THR A 65 -27.12 0.77 14.24
N ALA A 66 -27.93 0.56 15.27
CA ALA A 66 -27.60 -0.33 16.39
C ALA A 66 -27.37 -1.78 15.93
N ALA A 67 -28.15 -2.27 14.95
CA ALA A 67 -27.98 -3.61 14.38
C ALA A 67 -26.68 -3.78 13.57
N SER A 68 -26.04 -2.69 13.13
CA SER A 68 -24.77 -2.72 12.39
C SER A 68 -23.53 -2.50 13.27
N LEU A 69 -23.72 -2.34 14.58
CA LEU A 69 -22.63 -2.21 15.56
C LEU A 69 -22.24 -3.58 16.13
N ASN A 70 -20.94 -3.81 16.29
CA ASN A 70 -20.41 -5.03 16.91
C ASN A 70 -20.56 -4.99 18.44
N SER A 71 -20.47 -6.16 19.09
CA SER A 71 -20.62 -6.31 20.55
C SER A 71 -19.76 -5.34 21.37
N ASP A 72 -18.49 -5.13 20.99
CA ASP A 72 -17.60 -4.21 21.70
C ASP A 72 -18.11 -2.77 21.67
N ILE A 73 -18.64 -2.34 20.52
CA ILE A 73 -19.11 -0.98 20.30
C ILE A 73 -20.44 -0.77 21.02
N LEU A 74 -21.31 -1.79 21.02
CA LEU A 74 -22.59 -1.76 21.74
C LEU A 74 -22.42 -1.64 23.25
N ILE A 75 -21.37 -2.24 23.83
CA ILE A 75 -21.04 -2.05 25.25
C ILE A 75 -20.68 -0.60 25.55
N GLU A 76 -19.99 0.05 24.61
CA GLU A 76 -19.51 1.42 24.75
C GLU A 76 -20.58 2.49 24.60
N VAL A 77 -21.66 2.20 23.87
CA VAL A 77 -22.86 3.06 23.72
C VAL A 77 -24.08 2.50 24.45
N ALA A 78 -23.87 1.60 25.42
CA ALA A 78 -24.94 0.85 26.07
C ALA A 78 -25.94 1.74 26.83
N ASP A 79 -25.52 2.92 27.28
CA ASP A 79 -26.35 3.93 27.91
C ASP A 79 -27.45 4.45 26.95
N ILE A 80 -27.07 4.75 25.71
CA ILE A 80 -27.98 5.22 24.66
C ILE A 80 -28.83 4.06 24.12
N VAL A 81 -28.25 2.86 24.00
CA VAL A 81 -28.96 1.67 23.50
C VAL A 81 -30.03 1.17 24.47
N LYS A 82 -29.78 1.26 25.79
CA LYS A 82 -30.73 0.81 26.82
C LYS A 82 -31.84 1.83 27.06
N ASN A 83 -31.57 3.12 26.91
CA ASN A 83 -32.52 4.20 27.16
C ASN A 83 -32.63 5.14 25.95
N PRO A 84 -33.32 4.73 24.87
CA PRO A 84 -33.52 5.58 23.70
C PRO A 84 -34.36 6.81 24.06
N THR A 85 -33.84 8.02 23.80
CA THR A 85 -34.58 9.26 23.97
C THR A 85 -35.52 9.47 22.78
N ALA A 86 -36.82 9.66 23.02
CA ALA A 86 -37.81 9.79 21.96
C ALA A 86 -37.48 10.96 21.01
N GLY A 87 -37.22 10.63 19.73
CA GLY A 87 -37.08 11.59 18.63
C GLY A 87 -35.65 12.05 18.27
N ASN A 88 -34.63 11.77 19.10
CA ASN A 88 -33.23 12.16 18.83
C ASN A 88 -32.23 11.01 19.08
N SER A 89 -32.70 9.76 19.14
CA SER A 89 -31.87 8.61 19.50
C SER A 89 -30.76 8.35 18.48
N TYR A 90 -31.07 8.46 17.18
CA TYR A 90 -30.07 8.32 16.13
C TYR A 90 -29.03 9.45 16.17
N THR A 91 -29.48 10.69 16.39
CA THR A 91 -28.60 11.86 16.46
C THR A 91 -27.63 11.77 17.64
N GLN A 92 -28.09 11.32 18.81
CA GLN A 92 -27.25 11.10 19.99
C GLN A 92 -26.25 9.96 19.77
N LEU A 93 -26.70 8.84 19.20
CA LEU A 93 -25.83 7.70 18.88
C LEU A 93 -24.73 8.10 17.87
N LYS A 94 -25.11 8.84 16.82
CA LYS A 94 -24.18 9.38 15.82
C LYS A 94 -23.15 10.30 16.47
N ALA A 95 -23.59 11.27 17.27
CA ALA A 95 -22.70 12.20 17.96
C ALA A 95 -21.70 11.47 18.86
N ARG A 96 -22.16 10.46 19.63
CA ARG A 96 -21.30 9.72 20.56
C ARG A 96 -20.27 8.84 19.87
N LEU A 97 -20.66 8.21 18.76
CA LEU A 97 -19.74 7.41 17.94
C LEU A 97 -18.70 8.28 17.22
N LEU A 98 -19.09 9.47 16.76
CA LEU A 98 -18.16 10.45 16.17
C LEU A 98 -17.24 11.08 17.22
N GLU A 99 -17.72 11.34 18.44
CA GLU A 99 -16.88 11.85 19.52
C GLU A 99 -15.83 10.83 19.96
N ARG A 100 -16.21 9.55 20.01
CA ARG A 100 -15.34 8.48 20.52
C ARG A 100 -14.38 7.90 19.47
N TYR A 101 -14.83 7.73 18.23
CA TYR A 101 -14.05 7.13 17.16
C TYR A 101 -13.69 8.12 16.04
N GLY A 102 -14.21 9.34 16.08
CA GLY A 102 -13.78 10.40 15.19
C GLY A 102 -12.33 10.78 15.48
N ILE A 103 -11.63 11.15 14.41
CA ILE A 103 -10.25 11.59 14.50
C ILE A 103 -10.26 12.99 15.13
N SER A 104 -9.52 13.19 16.21
CA SER A 104 -9.40 14.51 16.85
C SER A 104 -8.81 15.54 15.88
N SER A 105 -9.10 16.83 16.08
CA SER A 105 -8.55 17.90 15.24
C SER A 105 -7.02 17.84 15.16
N ASP A 106 -6.36 17.50 16.27
CA ASP A 106 -4.89 17.38 16.34
C ASP A 106 -4.36 16.16 15.58
N GLU A 107 -5.04 15.01 15.66
CA GLU A 107 -4.63 13.81 14.91
C GLU A 107 -4.91 13.97 13.40
N ARG A 108 -5.92 14.76 13.02
CA ARG A 108 -6.14 15.15 11.60
C ARG A 108 -4.97 15.99 11.09
N ILE A 109 -4.47 16.94 11.88
CA ILE A 109 -3.29 17.76 11.54
C ILE A 109 -2.04 16.87 11.44
N HIS A 110 -1.86 15.93 12.37
CA HIS A 110 -0.74 14.99 12.34
C HIS A 110 -0.78 14.13 11.06
N ARG A 111 -1.93 13.54 10.73
CA ARG A 111 -2.10 12.77 9.48
C ARG A 111 -1.89 13.63 8.23
N LEU A 112 -2.32 14.90 8.25
CA LEU A 112 -2.06 15.84 7.16
C LEU A 112 -0.56 16.08 6.97
N MET A 113 0.20 16.16 8.08
CA MET A 113 1.66 16.32 8.03
C MET A 113 2.37 15.08 7.48
N GLU A 114 1.87 13.88 7.81
CA GLU A 114 2.42 12.59 7.36
C GLU A 114 2.09 12.26 5.90
N LEU A 115 1.07 12.90 5.30
CA LEU A 115 0.75 12.68 3.89
C LEU A 115 1.89 13.16 2.98
N THR A 116 2.38 12.23 2.16
CA THR A 116 3.41 12.48 1.13
C THR A 116 2.87 12.15 -0.26
N LEU A 117 3.45 12.76 -1.30
CA LEU A 117 3.04 12.54 -2.68
C LEU A 117 3.17 11.07 -3.12
N GLY A 118 4.32 10.41 -2.87
CA GLY A 118 4.54 9.02 -3.29
C GLY A 118 4.21 8.79 -4.77
N ASP A 119 3.41 7.76 -5.07
CA ASP A 119 2.88 7.45 -6.41
C ASP A 119 1.58 8.22 -6.75
N LEU A 120 1.08 9.05 -5.83
CA LEU A 120 -0.17 9.79 -6.03
C LEU A 120 0.06 10.96 -6.99
N LYS A 121 -0.95 11.23 -7.81
CA LYS A 121 -0.99 12.47 -8.58
C LYS A 121 -1.13 13.68 -7.65
N PRO A 122 -0.55 14.84 -7.99
CA PRO A 122 -0.79 16.09 -7.29
C PRO A 122 -2.27 16.37 -6.98
N THR A 123 -3.20 16.07 -7.90
CA THR A 123 -4.66 16.16 -7.66
C THR A 123 -5.18 15.18 -6.61
N GLN A 124 -4.71 13.93 -6.62
CA GLN A 124 -5.10 12.91 -5.66
C GLN A 124 -4.59 13.23 -4.25
N LEU A 125 -3.38 13.78 -4.16
CA LEU A 125 -2.82 14.28 -2.90
C LEU A 125 -3.69 15.42 -2.35
N LEU A 126 -4.05 16.39 -3.20
CA LEU A 126 -4.89 17.53 -2.81
C LEU A 126 -6.23 17.07 -2.24
N HIS A 127 -6.94 16.16 -2.93
CA HIS A 127 -8.23 15.64 -2.45
C HIS A 127 -8.11 14.92 -1.10
N ARG A 128 -7.03 14.16 -0.87
CA ARG A 128 -6.79 13.51 0.44
C ARG A 128 -6.51 14.54 1.54
N MET A 129 -5.74 15.58 1.22
CA MET A 129 -5.47 16.68 2.14
C MET A 129 -6.75 17.47 2.47
N GLN A 130 -7.61 17.72 1.49
CA GLN A 130 -8.92 18.35 1.68
C GLN A 130 -9.87 17.46 2.51
N ALA A 131 -9.85 16.14 2.32
CA ALA A 131 -10.66 15.22 3.13
C ALA A 131 -10.26 15.22 4.61
N LEU A 132 -8.98 15.47 4.92
CA LEU A 132 -8.48 15.60 6.29
C LEU A 132 -8.60 17.04 6.84
N ALA A 133 -8.56 18.04 5.98
CA ALA A 133 -8.78 19.43 6.34
C ALA A 133 -10.26 19.68 6.67
N THR A 134 -10.56 19.79 7.96
CA THR A 134 -11.83 20.38 8.43
C THR A 134 -11.87 21.88 8.17
N ASP A 135 -13.03 22.51 8.36
CA ASP A 135 -13.26 23.97 8.29
C ASP A 135 -12.25 24.83 9.10
N SER A 136 -11.49 24.21 9.99
CA SER A 136 -10.43 24.81 10.79
C SER A 136 -9.14 25.14 10.03
N ILE A 137 -8.90 24.56 8.85
CA ILE A 137 -7.67 24.80 8.05
C ILE A 137 -8.01 25.70 6.87
N SER A 138 -7.41 26.88 6.82
CA SER A 138 -7.62 27.79 5.70
C SER A 138 -7.05 27.19 4.40
N THR A 139 -7.73 27.47 3.29
CA THR A 139 -7.32 27.03 1.95
C THR A 139 -5.89 27.47 1.59
N GLN A 140 -5.43 28.61 2.14
CA GLN A 140 -4.07 29.11 1.95
C GLN A 140 -3.02 28.26 2.67
N ILE A 141 -3.30 27.82 3.89
CA ILE A 141 -2.41 26.94 4.65
C ILE A 141 -2.36 25.56 3.96
N LEU A 142 -3.51 25.06 3.51
CA LEU A 142 -3.61 23.82 2.76
C LEU A 142 -2.82 23.88 1.45
N LYS A 143 -2.89 25.01 0.73
CA LYS A 143 -2.11 25.27 -0.49
C LYS A 143 -0.61 25.22 -0.21
N ASN A 144 -0.14 25.84 0.87
CA ASN A 144 1.28 25.81 1.25
C ASN A 144 1.74 24.39 1.58
N PHE A 145 0.98 23.66 2.40
CA PHE A 145 1.29 22.25 2.69
C PHE A 145 1.32 21.40 1.42
N TRP A 146 0.35 21.59 0.52
CA TRP A 146 0.29 20.84 -0.73
C TRP A 146 1.50 21.15 -1.63
N LEU A 147 1.85 22.44 -1.81
CA LEU A 147 3.04 22.86 -2.54
C LEU A 147 4.33 22.29 -1.93
N ASP A 148 4.44 22.27 -0.60
CA ASP A 148 5.58 21.72 0.13
C ASP A 148 5.78 20.21 -0.05
N ARG A 149 4.74 19.50 -0.51
CA ARG A 149 4.80 18.07 -0.82
C ARG A 149 5.04 17.76 -2.29
N LEU A 150 5.03 18.77 -3.17
CA LEU A 150 5.36 18.59 -4.60
C LEU A 150 6.88 18.63 -4.86
N PRO A 151 7.36 17.97 -5.94
CA PRO A 151 8.75 18.04 -6.35
C PRO A 151 9.20 19.49 -6.63
N PRO A 152 10.49 19.83 -6.41
CA PRO A 152 10.99 21.20 -6.57
C PRO A 152 10.76 21.79 -7.98
N SER A 153 10.84 20.95 -9.01
CA SER A 153 10.59 21.33 -10.42
C SER A 153 9.13 21.71 -10.68
N VAL A 154 8.19 21.03 -10.05
CA VAL A 154 6.75 21.32 -10.15
C VAL A 154 6.42 22.54 -9.28
N ARG A 155 6.98 22.61 -8.07
CA ARG A 155 6.72 23.70 -7.12
C ARG A 155 7.07 25.06 -7.70
N SER A 156 8.24 25.21 -8.33
CA SER A 156 8.70 26.49 -8.88
C SER A 156 7.80 27.00 -10.02
N VAL A 157 7.24 26.09 -10.81
CA VAL A 157 6.32 26.44 -11.91
C VAL A 157 4.94 26.75 -11.36
N ILE A 158 4.41 25.91 -10.47
CA ILE A 158 3.06 26.06 -9.92
C ILE A 158 2.97 27.26 -8.96
N SER A 159 4.04 27.63 -8.24
CA SER A 159 4.04 28.80 -7.36
C SER A 159 3.89 30.14 -8.09
N VAL A 160 4.26 30.18 -9.37
CA VAL A 160 4.16 31.38 -10.23
C VAL A 160 2.81 31.47 -10.94
N LEU A 161 2.09 30.35 -11.03
CA LEU A 161 0.82 30.30 -11.73
C LEU A 161 -0.32 30.77 -10.83
N ASP A 162 -1.15 31.65 -11.38
CA ASP A 162 -2.42 32.03 -10.78
C ASP A 162 -3.51 31.01 -11.11
N GLY A 163 -4.39 30.77 -10.14
CA GLY A 163 -5.52 29.84 -10.27
C GLY A 163 -6.02 29.35 -8.92
N ASP A 164 -7.23 28.79 -8.94
CA ASP A 164 -7.78 28.06 -7.79
C ASP A 164 -6.95 26.79 -7.53
N LEU A 165 -6.94 26.32 -6.28
CA LEU A 165 -6.10 25.22 -5.83
C LEU A 165 -6.32 23.94 -6.66
N GLU A 166 -7.56 23.69 -7.08
CA GLU A 166 -7.94 22.57 -7.93
C GLU A 166 -7.42 22.71 -9.38
N GLU A 167 -7.40 23.94 -9.90
CA GLU A 167 -6.82 24.22 -11.22
C GLU A 167 -5.30 24.10 -11.21
N LEU A 168 -4.65 24.57 -10.13
CA LEU A 168 -3.22 24.43 -9.92
C LEU A 168 -2.83 22.95 -9.82
N ALA A 169 -3.63 22.12 -9.16
CA ALA A 169 -3.40 20.69 -9.10
C ALA A 169 -3.49 20.00 -10.46
N LYS A 170 -4.49 20.34 -11.28
CA LYS A 170 -4.60 19.82 -12.66
C LYS A 170 -3.42 20.26 -13.55
N LYS A 171 -2.97 21.50 -13.39
CA LYS A 171 -1.77 22.01 -14.07
C LYS A 171 -0.50 21.27 -13.60
N ALA A 172 -0.40 20.95 -12.32
CA ALA A 172 0.70 20.17 -11.74
C ALA A 172 0.74 18.74 -12.29
N ASP A 173 -0.40 18.06 -12.37
CA ASP A 173 -0.52 16.74 -12.99
C ASP A 173 -0.04 16.74 -14.44
N LYS A 174 -0.44 17.78 -15.22
CA LYS A 174 -0.03 17.93 -16.62
C LYS A 174 1.47 18.20 -16.74
N TYR A 175 2.03 19.03 -15.86
CA TYR A 175 3.46 19.33 -15.86
C TYR A 175 4.28 18.09 -15.50
N LEU A 176 3.88 17.33 -14.47
CA LEU A 176 4.53 16.08 -14.07
C LEU A 176 4.54 15.05 -15.22
N ARG A 177 3.48 15.03 -16.04
CA ARG A 177 3.38 14.20 -17.25
C ARG A 177 4.25 14.72 -18.41
N CYS A 178 4.46 16.03 -18.52
CA CYS A 178 5.30 16.61 -19.57
C CYS A 178 6.80 16.57 -19.23
N SER A 179 7.17 16.58 -17.95
CA SER A 179 8.56 16.39 -17.52
C SER A 179 9.08 14.96 -17.72
N SER A 180 8.23 14.02 -18.18
CA SER A 180 8.63 12.66 -18.56
C SER A 180 8.99 12.50 -20.04
N PHE A 181 9.08 13.60 -20.81
CA PHE A 181 9.61 13.55 -22.18
C PHE A 181 11.10 13.92 -22.17
N PRO A 182 11.98 13.13 -22.82
CA PRO A 182 13.38 13.48 -22.95
C PRO A 182 13.48 14.81 -23.70
N VAL A 183 14.14 15.78 -23.09
CA VAL A 183 14.49 17.06 -23.73
C VAL A 183 15.41 16.75 -24.91
N MET A 184 15.06 17.19 -26.12
CA MET A 184 15.96 17.11 -27.28
C MET A 184 17.24 17.89 -26.99
N SER A 185 18.37 17.19 -27.08
CA SER A 185 19.72 17.72 -26.93
C SER A 185 20.00 18.83 -27.95
N VAL A 186 20.53 19.96 -27.46
CA VAL A 186 21.24 20.96 -28.27
C VAL A 186 22.73 20.65 -28.15
N THR A 187 23.36 20.58 -29.33
CA THR A 187 24.73 20.15 -29.62
C THR A 187 25.83 20.64 -28.67
N GLU A 188 26.69 19.69 -28.32
CA GLU A 188 27.83 19.72 -27.39
C GLU A 188 28.94 20.71 -27.77
N SER A 189 29.63 21.23 -26.74
CA SER A 189 30.95 21.86 -26.87
C SER A 189 31.96 21.05 -26.03
N PRO A 190 33.07 20.57 -26.61
CA PRO A 190 34.00 19.60 -26.01
C PRO A 190 34.91 20.16 -24.90
N THR A 191 34.62 21.37 -24.41
CA THR A 191 35.39 22.06 -23.37
C THR A 191 34.84 21.84 -21.97
N LEU A 192 33.54 21.53 -21.84
CA LEU A 192 32.87 21.38 -20.54
C LEU A 192 33.17 20.03 -19.88
N ASP A 193 33.24 18.93 -20.64
CA ASP A 193 33.47 17.58 -20.10
C ASP A 193 34.85 17.45 -19.45
N LYS A 194 35.86 18.14 -20.00
CA LYS A 194 37.21 18.17 -19.41
C LYS A 194 37.23 18.96 -18.09
N ALA A 195 36.42 20.00 -17.98
CA ALA A 195 36.31 20.77 -16.75
C ALA A 195 35.52 20.01 -15.67
N VAL A 196 34.46 19.29 -16.04
CA VAL A 196 33.67 18.45 -15.14
C VAL A 196 34.48 17.27 -14.61
N ALA A 197 35.27 16.60 -15.46
CA ALA A 197 36.19 15.54 -15.02
C ALA A 197 37.24 16.05 -14.03
N ALA A 198 37.86 17.21 -14.32
CA ALA A 198 38.84 17.82 -13.43
C ALA A 198 38.24 18.26 -12.08
N LEU A 199 36.97 18.71 -12.06
CA LEU A 199 36.28 19.05 -10.82
C LEU A 199 35.96 17.79 -10.00
N ASN A 200 35.56 16.70 -10.66
CA ASN A 200 35.18 15.46 -10.01
C ASN A 200 36.39 14.77 -9.34
N ASP A 201 37.58 14.88 -9.95
CA ASP A 201 38.83 14.43 -9.35
C ASP A 201 39.21 15.25 -8.12
N GLN A 202 38.98 16.58 -8.14
CA GLN A 202 39.23 17.45 -6.99
C GLN A 202 38.26 17.17 -5.83
N VAL A 203 36.99 16.91 -6.12
CA VAL A 203 35.97 16.54 -5.10
C VAL A 203 36.29 15.19 -4.46
N SER A 204 36.79 14.23 -5.25
CA SER A 204 37.21 12.92 -4.74
C SER A 204 38.45 13.03 -3.84
N ALA A 205 39.43 13.88 -4.22
CA ALA A 205 40.60 14.14 -3.40
C ALA A 205 40.28 14.88 -2.08
N LEU A 206 39.32 15.81 -2.10
CA LEU A 206 38.85 16.51 -0.90
C LEU A 206 38.04 15.58 0.02
N SER A 207 37.20 14.71 -0.53
CA SER A 207 36.40 13.75 0.25
C SER A 207 37.29 12.74 0.99
N ASN A 208 38.35 12.25 0.33
CA ASN A 208 39.32 11.36 0.96
C ASN A 208 40.13 12.05 2.08
N ARG A 209 40.37 13.36 1.97
CA ARG A 209 41.02 14.14 3.03
C ARG A 209 40.09 14.41 4.21
N LEU A 210 38.78 14.50 3.99
CA LEU A 210 37.77 14.62 5.03
C LEU A 210 37.59 13.31 5.80
N ALA A 211 37.56 12.17 5.10
CA ALA A 211 37.44 10.85 5.72
C ALA A 211 38.61 10.54 6.68
N VAL A 212 39.84 10.95 6.32
CA VAL A 212 41.03 10.80 7.18
C VAL A 212 41.04 11.78 8.35
N ALA A 213 40.32 12.90 8.25
CA ALA A 213 40.20 13.89 9.33
C ALA A 213 39.13 13.47 10.38
N GLU A 214 38.02 12.86 9.94
CA GLU A 214 36.95 12.38 10.82
C GLU A 214 37.39 11.20 11.70
N GLU A 215 38.26 10.33 11.18
CA GLU A 215 38.80 9.19 11.92
C GLU A 215 39.70 9.59 13.12
N ARG A 216 40.20 10.84 13.13
CA ARG A 216 41.02 11.38 14.24
C ARG A 216 40.20 12.06 15.35
N GLN A 217 38.90 12.28 15.18
CA GLN A 217 38.09 13.04 16.14
C GLN A 217 37.17 12.19 17.03
N GLN A 218 37.11 10.87 16.85
CA GLN A 218 36.15 9.99 17.53
C GLN A 218 36.73 9.12 18.66
N ILE A 219 37.82 9.57 19.30
CA ILE A 219 38.29 9.04 20.60
C ILE A 219 38.19 10.13 21.67
N GLN A 220 36.99 10.64 21.93
CA GLN A 220 36.60 11.21 23.23
C GLN A 220 35.13 11.57 23.20
N MET A 221 34.30 10.78 23.91
CA MET A 221 33.38 11.25 24.95
C MET A 221 32.29 10.21 25.21
N VAL A 222 32.55 9.40 26.24
CA VAL A 222 31.51 8.84 27.09
C VAL A 222 31.00 9.97 27.98
N LYS A 223 29.68 10.19 28.03
CA LYS A 223 28.87 10.31 29.28
C LYS A 223 27.46 10.88 29.02
N SER A 224 26.48 10.11 29.49
CA SER A 224 25.29 10.50 30.28
C SER A 224 24.25 11.49 29.69
N ALA A 225 23.00 11.04 29.54
CA ALA A 225 21.88 11.46 30.40
C ALA A 225 20.55 10.77 30.03
N LYS A 226 19.72 10.54 31.06
CA LYS A 226 18.38 9.95 31.08
C LYS A 226 17.31 10.87 30.47
N SER A 227 16.28 10.29 29.82
CA SER A 227 14.88 10.25 30.34
C SER A 227 13.92 9.48 29.41
N SER A 228 12.93 8.85 30.03
CA SER A 228 11.76 8.09 29.52
C SER A 228 10.96 8.81 28.41
N SER A 229 10.28 8.16 27.45
CA SER A 229 9.30 7.06 27.61
C SER A 229 9.11 6.25 26.31
N ASP A 230 9.30 4.94 26.44
CA ASP A 230 8.56 3.80 25.87
C ASP A 230 7.89 3.91 24.47
N GLU A 231 8.66 3.72 23.40
CA GLU A 231 8.18 3.03 22.17
C GLU A 231 9.30 2.58 21.19
N GLN A 232 10.53 2.41 21.68
CA GLN A 232 11.67 2.13 20.79
C GLN A 232 12.24 0.71 20.98
N CYS A 233 12.23 -0.06 19.88
CA CYS A 233 12.79 -1.41 19.81
C CYS A 233 14.31 -1.42 20.10
N TYR A 234 14.87 -2.59 20.41
CA TYR A 234 16.26 -2.77 20.87
C TYR A 234 17.31 -2.01 20.03
N TYR A 235 17.13 -1.94 18.70
CA TYR A 235 18.06 -1.28 17.78
C TYR A 235 18.04 0.26 17.89
N HIS A 236 16.86 0.87 17.98
CA HIS A 236 16.72 2.31 18.26
C HIS A 236 17.31 2.67 19.62
N ARG A 237 17.23 1.75 20.60
CA ARG A 237 17.86 1.90 21.92
C ARG A 237 19.38 1.82 21.90
N ARG A 238 19.97 1.04 20.99
CA ARG A 238 21.42 0.79 20.93
C ARG A 238 22.16 1.75 20.03
N PHE A 239 21.54 2.14 18.91
CA PHE A 239 22.16 2.93 17.86
C PHE A 239 21.50 4.31 17.68
N GLY A 240 20.43 4.62 18.41
CA GLY A 240 19.80 5.94 18.43
C GLY A 240 19.36 6.39 17.04
N ALA A 241 19.76 7.61 16.65
CA ALA A 241 19.48 8.19 15.34
C ALA A 241 20.27 7.55 14.17
N GLN A 242 21.16 6.59 14.44
CA GLN A 242 21.87 5.85 13.38
C GLN A 242 21.01 4.75 12.74
N VAL A 243 19.83 4.44 13.29
CA VAL A 243 18.84 3.60 12.62
C VAL A 243 17.85 4.51 11.92
N GLY A 244 18.11 4.79 10.64
CA GLY A 244 17.15 5.48 9.78
C GLY A 244 16.06 4.52 9.31
N ILE A 245 14.82 4.99 9.25
CA ILE A 245 13.88 4.48 8.26
C ILE A 245 14.50 4.86 6.93
N PHE A 246 14.97 3.88 6.15
CA PHE A 246 15.43 4.15 4.79
C PHE A 246 14.25 4.77 4.02
N PRO A 247 14.28 6.07 3.67
CA PRO A 247 13.25 6.64 2.84
C PRO A 247 13.31 5.92 1.50
N SER A 248 12.16 5.65 0.89
CA SER A 248 11.99 5.07 -0.44
C SER A 248 12.67 5.85 -1.59
N ASN A 249 13.46 6.88 -1.28
CA ASN A 249 13.96 7.90 -2.18
C ASN A 249 15.48 7.83 -2.41
N PHE A 250 16.15 6.73 -2.04
CA PHE A 250 17.45 6.41 -2.65
C PHE A 250 17.22 5.93 -4.09
N VAL A 251 16.88 6.86 -4.98
CA VAL A 251 16.84 6.66 -6.42
C VAL A 251 18.19 7.13 -6.93
N ALA A 252 18.95 6.24 -7.58
CA ALA A 252 20.09 6.68 -8.39
C ALA A 252 19.52 7.64 -9.47
N HIS A 253 19.89 8.91 -9.43
CA HIS A 253 19.42 9.94 -10.37
C HIS A 253 19.99 9.79 -11.80
N GLN A 254 20.57 8.63 -12.12
CA GLN A 254 21.01 8.32 -13.47
C GLN A 254 19.96 7.44 -14.13
N GLU A 255 19.22 8.03 -15.07
CA GLU A 255 18.67 7.25 -16.18
C GLU A 255 19.83 6.39 -16.74
N PRO A 256 19.65 5.08 -16.94
CA PRO A 256 20.69 4.26 -17.51
C PRO A 256 21.10 4.92 -18.83
N SER A 257 22.38 5.26 -18.96
CA SER A 257 22.90 5.73 -20.24
C SER A 257 22.55 4.71 -21.31
N GLN A 258 22.38 5.17 -22.56
CA GLN A 258 22.13 4.25 -23.68
C GLN A 258 23.16 3.10 -23.68
N ASP A 259 24.41 3.41 -23.35
CA ASP A 259 25.50 2.45 -23.15
C ASP A 259 25.20 1.37 -22.10
N PHE A 260 24.52 1.70 -20.99
CA PHE A 260 24.12 0.73 -19.97
C PHE A 260 22.99 -0.18 -20.45
N SER A 261 22.00 0.37 -21.17
CA SER A 261 20.91 -0.43 -21.76
C SER A 261 21.45 -1.40 -22.81
N ASP A 262 22.37 -0.94 -23.65
CA ASP A 262 23.01 -1.76 -24.68
C ASP A 262 23.92 -2.81 -24.04
N HIS A 263 24.68 -2.46 -23.00
CA HIS A 263 25.49 -3.41 -22.23
C HIS A 263 24.63 -4.48 -21.53
N TYR A 264 23.53 -4.06 -20.90
CA TYR A 264 22.54 -4.97 -20.31
C TYR A 264 22.01 -5.94 -21.36
N ASN A 265 21.49 -5.42 -22.48
CA ASN A 265 20.93 -6.22 -23.56
C ASN A 265 21.96 -7.20 -24.15
N ASN A 266 23.21 -6.78 -24.31
CA ASN A 266 24.31 -7.64 -24.77
C ASN A 266 24.60 -8.78 -23.79
N ILE A 267 24.65 -8.49 -22.47
CA ILE A 267 24.89 -9.52 -21.46
C ILE A 267 23.75 -10.55 -21.45
N ILE A 268 22.50 -10.10 -21.51
CA ILE A 268 21.35 -11.02 -21.44
C ILE A 268 21.05 -11.72 -22.77
N ALA A 269 21.54 -11.22 -23.91
CA ALA A 269 21.22 -11.75 -25.24
C ALA A 269 21.61 -13.23 -25.35
N ASP A 270 22.83 -13.58 -24.94
CA ASP A 270 23.42 -14.91 -25.09
C ASP A 270 22.98 -15.91 -24.01
N ILE A 271 22.23 -15.46 -23.00
CA ILE A 271 21.75 -16.33 -21.93
C ILE A 271 20.52 -17.09 -22.42
N ASP A 272 20.61 -18.43 -22.42
CA ASP A 272 19.48 -19.33 -22.64
C ASP A 272 19.22 -20.13 -21.35
N PRO A 273 18.15 -19.83 -20.60
CA PRO A 273 17.76 -20.58 -19.42
C PRO A 273 17.42 -22.04 -19.76
N VAL A 274 17.63 -22.94 -18.79
CA VAL A 274 17.24 -24.36 -18.93
C VAL A 274 15.73 -24.47 -19.11
N LYS A 275 15.31 -25.01 -20.26
CA LYS A 275 13.89 -25.24 -20.58
C LYS A 275 13.44 -26.57 -20.00
N ILE A 276 12.35 -26.53 -19.25
CA ILE A 276 11.73 -27.69 -18.59
C ILE A 276 10.34 -27.87 -19.19
N ASP A 277 10.03 -29.10 -19.62
CA ASP A 277 8.66 -29.46 -19.97
C ASP A 277 7.82 -29.48 -18.69
N PHE A 278 6.67 -28.80 -18.70
CA PHE A 278 5.81 -28.72 -17.52
C PHE A 278 5.35 -30.11 -17.04
N SER A 279 5.29 -31.11 -17.91
CA SER A 279 4.98 -32.50 -17.55
C SER A 279 6.05 -33.20 -16.72
N GLU A 280 7.27 -32.65 -16.64
CA GLU A 280 8.33 -33.13 -15.75
C GLU A 280 8.19 -32.60 -14.30
N LEU A 281 7.25 -31.68 -14.06
CA LEU A 281 7.03 -31.06 -12.76
C LEU A 281 5.87 -31.73 -12.04
N ASP A 282 6.16 -32.37 -10.91
CA ASP A 282 5.13 -32.84 -9.98
C ASP A 282 4.79 -31.69 -9.02
N LEU A 283 3.73 -30.94 -9.32
CA LEU A 283 3.26 -29.85 -8.44
C LEU A 283 2.53 -30.40 -7.21
N GLU A 284 2.87 -29.85 -6.04
CA GLU A 284 2.27 -30.17 -4.76
C GLU A 284 1.41 -29.00 -4.25
N GLU A 285 1.60 -28.56 -3.00
CA GLU A 285 0.83 -27.47 -2.40
C GLU A 285 1.21 -26.06 -2.90
N VAL A 286 0.24 -25.14 -2.82
CA VAL A 286 0.49 -23.71 -2.97
C VAL A 286 1.19 -23.19 -1.72
N ILE A 287 2.38 -22.61 -1.89
CA ILE A 287 3.20 -22.06 -0.81
C ILE A 287 3.18 -20.53 -0.75
N GLY A 288 2.71 -19.86 -1.81
CA GLY A 288 2.60 -18.40 -1.86
C GLY A 288 1.58 -17.91 -2.87
N ILE A 289 0.87 -16.83 -2.53
CA ILE A 289 -0.07 -16.14 -3.42
C ILE A 289 0.19 -14.64 -3.27
N GLY A 290 0.43 -13.94 -4.37
CA GLY A 290 0.65 -12.50 -4.36
C GLY A 290 0.41 -11.85 -5.71
N GLY A 291 0.73 -10.56 -5.81
CA GLY A 291 0.55 -9.77 -7.04
C GLY A 291 1.34 -10.29 -8.25
N PHE A 292 2.38 -11.09 -8.01
CA PHE A 292 3.25 -11.71 -9.01
C PHE A 292 2.81 -13.11 -9.44
N GLY A 293 1.66 -13.60 -8.96
CA GLY A 293 1.15 -14.93 -9.29
C GLY A 293 1.14 -15.90 -8.11
N LYS A 294 1.00 -17.18 -8.43
CA LYS A 294 0.99 -18.29 -7.46
C LYS A 294 2.34 -18.99 -7.46
N VAL A 295 2.80 -19.35 -6.27
CA VAL A 295 4.00 -20.16 -6.08
C VAL A 295 3.60 -21.51 -5.49
N TYR A 296 4.01 -22.57 -6.15
CA TYR A 296 3.78 -23.96 -5.75
C TYR A 296 5.09 -24.56 -5.24
N ARG A 297 5.00 -25.46 -4.27
CA ARG A 297 6.07 -26.45 -4.08
C ARG A 297 5.89 -27.53 -5.15
N GLY A 298 6.99 -28.09 -5.62
CA GLY A 298 6.93 -29.22 -6.54
C GLY A 298 8.21 -30.04 -6.50
N ILE A 299 8.24 -31.09 -7.32
CA ILE A 299 9.39 -31.97 -7.50
C ILE A 299 9.81 -31.94 -8.98
N TRP A 300 11.10 -31.76 -9.21
CA TRP A 300 11.74 -31.90 -10.52
C TRP A 300 13.01 -32.74 -10.39
N LYS A 301 13.13 -33.82 -11.18
CA LYS A 301 14.27 -34.76 -11.12
C LYS A 301 14.60 -35.24 -9.69
N ASN A 302 13.56 -35.58 -8.92
CA ASN A 302 13.64 -35.98 -7.50
C ASN A 302 14.23 -34.91 -6.56
N ARG A 303 14.19 -33.62 -6.95
CA ARG A 303 14.57 -32.48 -6.10
C ARG A 303 13.37 -31.59 -5.87
N GLU A 304 13.26 -31.07 -4.65
CA GLU A 304 12.22 -30.09 -4.34
C GLU A 304 12.55 -28.75 -5.00
N VAL A 305 11.53 -28.15 -5.59
CA VAL A 305 11.60 -26.86 -6.29
C VAL A 305 10.43 -25.97 -5.90
N ALA A 306 10.61 -24.67 -6.03
CA ALA A 306 9.55 -23.67 -5.95
C ALA A 306 9.17 -23.24 -7.38
N VAL A 307 7.91 -23.48 -7.77
CA VAL A 307 7.40 -23.15 -9.10
C VAL A 307 6.57 -21.89 -9.03
N LYS A 308 7.11 -20.77 -9.54
CA LYS A 308 6.44 -19.47 -9.62
C LYS A 308 5.72 -19.37 -10.96
N ALA A 309 4.41 -19.56 -10.95
CA ALA A 309 3.58 -19.44 -12.14
C ALA A 309 3.40 -17.96 -12.52
N ALA A 310 3.58 -17.65 -13.80
CA ALA A 310 3.32 -16.33 -14.34
C ALA A 310 1.83 -15.98 -14.15
N ARG A 311 1.55 -14.69 -13.94
CA ARG A 311 0.18 -14.22 -13.80
C ARG A 311 -0.52 -14.32 -15.17
N GLN A 312 -1.60 -15.09 -15.24
CA GLN A 312 -2.48 -15.11 -16.39
C GLN A 312 -3.62 -14.13 -16.14
N ASP A 313 -3.46 -12.89 -16.59
CA ASP A 313 -4.59 -11.96 -16.65
C ASP A 313 -5.36 -12.23 -17.95
N ALA A 314 -6.69 -12.32 -17.87
CA ALA A 314 -7.53 -12.62 -19.03
C ALA A 314 -7.40 -11.59 -20.17
N ASP A 315 -6.98 -10.36 -19.84
CA ASP A 315 -6.81 -9.25 -20.78
C ASP A 315 -5.34 -9.01 -21.19
N ALA A 316 -4.38 -9.75 -20.63
CA ALA A 316 -2.96 -9.56 -20.94
C ALA A 316 -2.55 -10.38 -22.16
N ASP A 317 -1.72 -9.78 -23.01
CA ASP A 317 -1.11 -10.45 -24.15
C ASP A 317 -0.16 -11.56 -23.66
N ALA A 318 -0.39 -12.78 -24.12
CA ALA A 318 0.40 -13.94 -23.76
C ALA A 318 1.86 -13.80 -24.21
N MET A 319 2.10 -13.13 -25.34
CA MET A 319 3.46 -12.86 -25.84
C MET A 319 4.22 -11.91 -24.91
N VAL A 320 3.56 -10.88 -24.37
CA VAL A 320 4.17 -9.96 -23.39
C VAL A 320 4.48 -10.69 -22.09
N THR A 321 3.60 -11.60 -21.67
CA THR A 321 3.81 -12.41 -20.46
C THR A 321 5.01 -13.34 -20.64
N LEU A 322 5.11 -14.02 -21.78
CA LEU A 322 6.25 -14.86 -22.14
C LEU A 322 7.56 -14.07 -22.15
N GLU A 323 7.58 -12.88 -22.78
CA GLU A 323 8.75 -12.02 -22.78
C GLU A 323 9.19 -11.62 -21.36
N ASN A 324 8.24 -11.30 -20.48
CA ASN A 324 8.55 -10.93 -19.10
C ASN A 324 9.16 -12.10 -18.32
N VAL A 325 8.62 -13.32 -18.50
CA VAL A 325 9.18 -14.54 -17.89
C VAL A 325 10.60 -14.80 -18.39
N ILE A 326 10.84 -14.66 -19.70
CA ILE A 326 12.19 -14.84 -20.28
C ILE A 326 13.16 -13.78 -19.74
N LYS A 327 12.74 -12.51 -19.65
CA LYS A 327 13.56 -11.43 -19.10
C LYS A 327 13.92 -11.70 -17.64
N GLU A 328 12.94 -12.09 -16.81
CA GLU A 328 13.17 -12.44 -15.40
C GLU A 328 14.10 -13.65 -15.26
N ALA A 329 13.91 -14.69 -16.09
CA ALA A 329 14.75 -15.88 -16.08
C ALA A 329 16.22 -15.57 -16.45
N LYS A 330 16.44 -14.79 -17.52
CA LYS A 330 17.78 -14.38 -17.94
C LYS A 330 18.49 -13.58 -16.84
N LEU A 331 17.76 -12.73 -16.13
CA LEU A 331 18.29 -11.99 -14.99
C LEU A 331 18.72 -12.93 -13.86
N PHE A 332 17.88 -13.90 -13.51
CA PHE A 332 18.22 -14.89 -12.49
C PHE A 332 19.42 -15.77 -12.88
N CYS A 333 19.57 -16.13 -14.15
CA CYS A 333 20.75 -16.87 -14.62
C CYS A 333 22.07 -16.13 -14.43
N LEU A 334 22.05 -14.79 -14.31
CA LEU A 334 23.24 -13.99 -14.00
C LEU A 334 23.64 -14.02 -12.53
N LEU A 335 22.74 -14.45 -11.65
CA LEU A 335 22.91 -14.39 -10.21
C LEU A 335 23.40 -15.74 -9.69
N CYS A 336 24.53 -15.72 -8.98
CA CYS A 336 25.11 -16.88 -8.33
C CYS A 336 25.74 -16.46 -7.00
N HIS A 337 25.00 -16.67 -5.91
CA HIS A 337 25.44 -16.33 -4.56
C HIS A 337 24.68 -17.15 -3.51
N GLU A 338 25.35 -17.58 -2.46
CA GLU A 338 24.78 -18.43 -1.39
C GLU A 338 23.53 -17.84 -0.72
N ASN A 339 23.42 -16.51 -0.67
CA ASN A 339 22.29 -15.79 -0.07
C ASN A 339 21.29 -15.23 -1.11
N ILE A 340 21.29 -15.75 -2.34
CA ILE A 340 20.32 -15.43 -3.40
C ILE A 340 19.74 -16.73 -3.93
N VAL A 341 18.41 -16.80 -4.03
CA VAL A 341 17.70 -17.98 -4.56
C VAL A 341 18.12 -18.24 -6.01
N SER A 342 18.47 -19.48 -6.30
CA SER A 342 18.93 -19.93 -7.61
C SER A 342 17.77 -20.34 -8.53
N LEU A 343 17.93 -20.11 -9.84
CA LEU A 343 17.02 -20.58 -10.88
C LEU A 343 17.49 -21.93 -11.42
N GLU A 344 16.60 -22.91 -11.37
CA GLU A 344 16.84 -24.28 -11.86
C GLU A 344 16.37 -24.44 -13.31
N GLY A 345 15.36 -23.68 -13.73
CA GLY A 345 14.89 -23.64 -15.12
C GLY A 345 13.57 -22.91 -15.30
N VAL A 346 13.00 -23.03 -16.49
CA VAL A 346 11.77 -22.33 -16.90
C VAL A 346 10.86 -23.20 -17.75
N CYS A 347 9.55 -23.01 -17.60
CA CYS A 347 8.56 -23.50 -18.55
C CYS A 347 8.07 -22.32 -19.39
N LEU A 348 8.21 -22.45 -20.72
CA LEU A 348 7.92 -21.39 -21.70
C LEU A 348 6.78 -21.76 -22.66
N GLN A 349 6.13 -22.89 -22.44
CA GLN A 349 5.01 -23.35 -23.25
C GLN A 349 3.70 -22.91 -22.60
N GLU A 350 2.86 -22.21 -23.36
CA GLU A 350 1.51 -21.90 -22.92
C GLU A 350 0.67 -23.17 -22.72
N PRO A 351 -0.26 -23.18 -21.75
CA PRO A 351 -0.58 -22.08 -20.82
C PRO A 351 0.40 -21.98 -19.63
N ASN A 352 1.31 -22.93 -19.46
CA ASN A 352 2.07 -23.11 -18.23
C ASN A 352 3.41 -22.36 -18.25
N LEU A 353 3.34 -21.02 -18.26
CA LEU A 353 4.52 -20.18 -18.12
C LEU A 353 4.95 -20.08 -16.65
N CYS A 354 6.15 -20.52 -16.30
CA CYS A 354 6.64 -20.44 -14.92
C CYS A 354 8.16 -20.46 -14.80
N LEU A 355 8.65 -19.92 -13.67
CA LEU A 355 10.04 -20.05 -13.21
C LEU A 355 10.15 -21.19 -12.19
N VAL A 356 11.18 -22.02 -12.33
CA VAL A 356 11.49 -23.12 -11.40
C VAL A 356 12.73 -22.72 -10.61
N LEU A 357 12.54 -22.46 -9.31
CA LEU A 357 13.56 -21.97 -8.37
C LEU A 357 13.91 -23.06 -7.35
N GLU A 358 15.05 -22.91 -6.67
CA GLU A 358 15.35 -23.76 -5.52
C GLU A 358 14.30 -23.60 -4.40
N TYR A 359 14.01 -24.69 -3.68
CA TYR A 359 13.03 -24.68 -2.60
C TYR A 359 13.67 -24.43 -1.23
N CYS A 360 13.38 -23.28 -0.62
CA CYS A 360 13.82 -22.94 0.73
C CYS A 360 12.88 -23.52 1.80
N ARG A 361 13.21 -24.71 2.34
CA ARG A 361 12.41 -25.44 3.36
C ARG A 361 12.06 -24.65 4.63
N GLY A 362 12.84 -23.61 4.96
CA GLY A 362 12.60 -22.76 6.13
C GLY A 362 11.35 -21.87 6.00
N GLY A 363 10.84 -21.68 4.78
CA GLY A 363 9.78 -20.71 4.50
C GLY A 363 10.25 -19.26 4.68
N SER A 364 9.29 -18.33 4.65
CA SER A 364 9.57 -16.90 4.73
C SER A 364 10.00 -16.45 6.13
N LEU A 365 10.92 -15.48 6.18
CA LEU A 365 11.50 -14.97 7.43
C LEU A 365 10.43 -14.36 8.37
N ASN A 366 9.44 -13.65 7.82
CA ASN A 366 8.35 -13.05 8.59
C ASN A 366 7.56 -14.08 9.44
N ARG A 367 7.33 -15.28 8.89
CA ARG A 367 6.61 -16.37 9.58
C ARG A 367 7.42 -16.89 10.76
N ILE A 368 8.74 -16.98 10.61
CA ILE A 368 9.64 -17.42 11.67
C ILE A 368 9.72 -16.37 12.77
N LEU A 369 9.87 -15.09 12.39
CA LEU A 369 9.95 -13.96 13.33
C LEU A 369 8.68 -13.79 14.16
N ALA A 370 7.50 -14.04 13.58
CA ALA A 370 6.23 -13.94 14.29
C ALA A 370 6.01 -15.07 15.32
N GLY A 371 6.57 -16.26 15.08
CA GLY A 371 6.20 -17.47 15.82
C GLY A 371 7.16 -17.91 16.93
N ARG A 372 8.38 -17.37 17.00
CA ARG A 372 9.43 -17.91 17.90
C ARG A 372 10.34 -16.82 18.48
N LYS A 373 10.76 -17.01 19.73
CA LYS A 373 11.86 -16.23 20.31
C LYS A 373 13.19 -16.71 19.72
N ILE A 374 13.89 -15.82 19.03
CA ILE A 374 15.13 -16.12 18.32
C ILE A 374 16.31 -15.59 19.14
N ARG A 375 17.39 -16.38 19.23
CA ARG A 375 18.59 -15.95 19.96
C ARG A 375 19.22 -14.75 19.23
N PRO A 376 19.70 -13.72 19.95
CA PRO A 376 20.30 -12.54 19.32
C PRO A 376 21.44 -12.85 18.35
N GLY A 377 22.29 -13.82 18.65
CA GLY A 377 23.37 -14.23 17.74
C GLY A 377 22.87 -14.75 16.39
N VAL A 378 21.74 -15.45 16.38
CA VAL A 378 21.11 -15.96 15.15
C VAL A 378 20.49 -14.81 14.34
N LEU A 379 19.89 -13.82 15.01
CA LEU A 379 19.36 -12.64 14.33
C LEU A 379 20.46 -11.82 13.64
N VAL A 380 21.61 -11.67 14.31
CA VAL A 380 22.77 -10.99 13.72
C VAL A 380 23.30 -11.78 12.53
N ASP A 381 23.41 -13.09 12.64
CA ASP A 381 23.84 -13.96 11.55
C ASP A 381 22.93 -13.82 10.31
N TRP A 382 21.60 -13.88 10.49
CA TRP A 382 20.66 -13.68 9.40
C TRP A 382 20.76 -12.28 8.77
N ALA A 383 20.93 -11.24 9.57
CA ALA A 383 21.14 -9.88 9.05
C ALA A 383 22.42 -9.78 8.21
N VAL A 384 23.50 -10.46 8.62
CA VAL A 384 24.75 -10.54 7.86
C VAL A 384 24.54 -11.28 6.54
N GLN A 385 23.81 -12.40 6.54
CA GLN A 385 23.49 -13.14 5.31
C GLN A 385 22.67 -12.31 4.32
N ILE A 386 21.64 -11.59 4.80
CA ILE A 386 20.85 -10.66 3.97
C ILE A 386 21.74 -9.55 3.40
N ALA A 387 22.59 -8.95 4.24
CA ALA A 387 23.50 -7.89 3.81
C ALA A 387 24.50 -8.38 2.75
N ARG A 388 25.02 -9.61 2.88
CA ARG A 388 25.90 -10.24 1.87
C ARG A 388 25.19 -10.45 0.54
N GLY A 389 23.93 -10.90 0.57
CA GLY A 389 23.11 -11.03 -0.63
C GLY A 389 22.88 -9.69 -1.32
N MET A 390 22.54 -8.64 -0.57
CA MET A 390 22.31 -7.31 -1.12
C MET A 390 23.60 -6.63 -1.63
N ASP A 391 24.71 -6.80 -0.93
CA ASP A 391 26.02 -6.37 -1.41
C ASP A 391 26.41 -7.06 -2.72
N TYR A 392 26.11 -8.36 -2.84
CA TYR A 392 26.30 -9.07 -4.09
C TYR A 392 25.47 -8.45 -5.23
N LEU A 393 24.17 -8.24 -5.04
CA LEU A 393 23.30 -7.65 -6.05
C LEU A 393 23.74 -6.24 -6.47
N HIS A 394 24.17 -5.41 -5.52
CA HIS A 394 24.52 -4.01 -5.80
C HIS A 394 25.91 -3.86 -6.43
N CYS A 395 26.90 -4.65 -5.99
CA CYS A 395 28.30 -4.34 -6.24
C CYS A 395 29.10 -5.47 -6.91
N ARG A 396 28.65 -6.73 -6.87
CA ARG A 396 29.45 -7.89 -7.32
C ARG A 396 28.80 -8.73 -8.42
N ALA A 397 27.49 -8.63 -8.60
CA ALA A 397 26.79 -9.26 -9.71
C ALA A 397 27.27 -8.67 -11.06
N PRO A 398 27.14 -9.40 -12.18
CA PRO A 398 27.53 -8.90 -13.51
C PRO A 398 26.86 -7.58 -13.89
N ILE A 399 25.67 -7.32 -13.33
CA ILE A 399 24.93 -6.08 -13.49
C ILE A 399 24.45 -5.65 -12.10
N SER A 400 24.62 -4.37 -11.77
CA SER A 400 24.10 -3.81 -10.52
C SER A 400 22.57 -3.86 -10.52
N LEU A 401 22.00 -4.58 -9.56
CA LEU A 401 20.57 -4.89 -9.50
C LEU A 401 19.95 -4.35 -8.22
N ILE A 402 18.94 -3.49 -8.36
CA ILE A 402 18.15 -3.00 -7.23
C ILE A 402 16.95 -3.92 -7.03
N HIS A 403 16.81 -4.50 -5.83
CA HIS A 403 15.72 -5.45 -5.52
C HIS A 403 14.31 -4.83 -5.62
N ARG A 404 14.17 -3.54 -5.30
CA ARG A 404 12.91 -2.74 -5.32
C ARG A 404 11.78 -3.17 -4.37
N ASP A 405 11.76 -4.40 -3.89
CA ASP A 405 10.75 -4.91 -2.94
C ASP A 405 11.39 -5.74 -1.79
N LEU A 406 12.46 -5.25 -1.16
CA LEU A 406 13.09 -5.99 -0.05
C LEU A 406 12.20 -5.92 1.20
N LYS A 407 11.76 -7.07 1.69
CA LYS A 407 10.94 -7.20 2.90
C LYS A 407 11.04 -8.61 3.47
N SER A 408 10.75 -8.79 4.75
CA SER A 408 10.86 -10.10 5.44
C SER A 408 9.94 -11.22 4.92
N SER A 409 8.96 -10.92 4.07
CA SER A 409 8.14 -11.96 3.41
C SER A 409 8.75 -12.49 2.11
N ASN A 410 9.74 -11.77 1.56
CA ASN A 410 10.53 -12.15 0.40
C ASN A 410 11.87 -12.68 0.89
#